data_AF-A0A959AP80-F1
#
_entry.id   AF-A0A959AP80-F1
#
_cell.length_a   1.000
_cell.length_b   1.000
_cell.length_c   1.000
_cell.angle_alpha   90.00
_cell.angle_beta   90.00
_cell.angle_gamma   90.00
#
_symmetry.space_group_name_H-M   'P 1'
#
loop_
_entity.id
_entity.type
_entity.pdbx_description
1 polymer ?
#
loop_
_entity_poly.entity_id
_entity_poly.type
_entity_poly.pdbx_seq_one_letter_code
_entity_poly.pdbx_strand_id
1 'polypeptide(L)'
;MMFNPLEYTTAQWLFGPVLIFGRYVLFCAAFFLVFYVWKRREWFFKKIQQRFPMPADYRREIGYSAIASIIFAIVTWLCLGTPLKHYTLFYTDIDQYGWAWLLFSIPLTLFVHDAYFYWIHRLMHRRIFYRRVHLIHHKTVNPSP
;
A
#
# COMPACT_ATOMS: atom_id res chain seq x y z
N MET A 1 -0.24 -6.69 25.02
CA MET A 1 0.15 -5.32 24.64
C MET A 1 -0.79 -4.87 23.54
N MET A 2 -1.56 -3.80 23.77
CA MET A 2 -2.30 -3.14 22.69
C MET A 2 -1.30 -2.55 21.69
N PHE A 3 -1.63 -2.58 20.41
CA PHE A 3 -0.82 -1.99 19.35
C PHE A 3 -0.82 -0.46 19.52
N ASN A 4 0.27 0.12 20.04
CA ASN A 4 0.45 1.56 20.15
C ASN A 4 1.76 1.99 19.49
N PRO A 5 1.74 2.47 18.23
CA PRO A 5 2.95 2.86 17.52
C PRO A 5 3.64 4.09 18.14
N LEU A 6 2.94 4.89 18.95
CA LEU A 6 3.51 6.09 19.57
C LEU A 6 4.57 5.78 20.64
N GLU A 7 4.56 4.54 21.14
CA GLU A 7 5.44 4.03 22.21
C GLU A 7 6.41 2.96 21.70
N TYR A 8 6.52 2.78 20.39
CA TYR A 8 7.43 1.80 19.82
C TYR A 8 8.88 2.11 20.14
N THR A 9 9.57 1.08 20.64
CA THR A 9 11.03 1.03 20.73
C THR A 9 11.69 1.05 19.34
N THR A 10 12.96 1.40 19.29
CA THR A 10 13.76 1.36 18.04
C THR A 10 13.70 -0.02 17.37
N ALA A 11 13.76 -1.09 18.17
CA ALA A 11 13.66 -2.45 17.64
C ALA A 11 12.28 -2.71 16.98
N GLN A 12 11.19 -2.27 17.60
CA GLN A 12 9.85 -2.43 17.01
C GLN A 12 9.69 -1.63 15.70
N TRP A 13 10.29 -0.44 15.62
CA TRP A 13 10.33 0.33 14.37
C TRP A 13 11.13 -0.34 13.26
N LEU A 14 12.16 -1.12 13.60
CA LEU A 14 12.96 -1.86 12.63
C LEU A 14 12.29 -3.18 12.20
N PHE A 15 11.80 -3.98 13.16
CA PHE A 15 11.27 -5.32 12.88
C PHE A 15 9.79 -5.34 12.49
N GLY A 16 8.98 -4.38 12.96
CA GLY A 16 7.55 -4.30 12.67
C GLY A 16 7.24 -4.28 11.16
N PRO A 17 7.87 -3.38 10.37
CA PRO A 17 7.68 -3.35 8.93
C PRO A 17 8.09 -4.65 8.22
N VAL A 18 9.14 -5.32 8.70
CA VAL A 18 9.59 -6.61 8.15
C VAL A 18 8.54 -7.70 8.38
N LEU A 19 7.92 -7.75 9.56
CA LEU A 19 6.85 -8.70 9.85
C LEU A 19 5.59 -8.43 9.02
N ILE A 20 5.22 -7.16 8.86
CA ILE A 20 4.07 -6.75 8.04
C ILE A 20 4.32 -7.11 6.56
N PHE A 21 5.49 -6.78 6.04
CA PHE A 21 5.88 -7.12 4.67
C PHE A 21 5.96 -8.63 4.46
N GLY A 22 6.52 -9.38 5.42
CA GLY A 22 6.56 -10.84 5.37
C GLY A 22 5.17 -11.47 5.28
N ARG A 23 4.21 -10.97 6.06
CA ARG A 23 2.79 -11.41 5.97
C ARG A 23 2.20 -11.09 4.59
N TYR A 24 2.45 -9.89 4.07
CA TYR A 24 2.03 -9.52 2.72
C TYR A 24 2.58 -10.48 1.65
N VAL A 25 3.89 -10.77 1.70
CA VAL A 25 4.55 -11.72 0.78
C VAL A 25 3.94 -13.12 0.89
N LEU A 26 3.63 -13.61 2.09
CA LEU A 26 2.98 -14.90 2.29
C LEU A 26 1.58 -14.94 1.63
N PHE A 27 0.78 -13.89 1.79
CA PHE A 27 -0.53 -13.80 1.14
C PHE A 27 -0.41 -13.76 -0.40
N CYS A 28 0.47 -12.92 -0.93
CA CYS A 28 0.73 -12.85 -2.38
C CYS A 28 1.22 -14.20 -2.92
N ALA A 29 2.16 -14.84 -2.24
CA ALA A 29 2.70 -16.14 -2.64
C ALA A 29 1.60 -17.22 -2.66
N ALA A 30 0.71 -17.25 -1.66
CA ALA A 30 -0.40 -18.19 -1.63
C ALA A 30 -1.32 -18.01 -2.85
N PHE A 31 -1.72 -16.79 -3.17
CA PHE A 31 -2.54 -16.51 -4.34
C PHE A 31 -1.81 -16.78 -5.65
N PHE A 32 -0.52 -16.46 -5.72
CA PHE A 32 0.32 -16.76 -6.88
C PHE A 32 0.39 -18.27 -7.14
N LEU A 33 0.62 -19.07 -6.09
CA LEU A 33 0.63 -20.54 -6.21
C LEU A 33 -0.71 -21.07 -6.72
N VAL A 34 -1.83 -20.56 -6.21
CA VAL A 34 -3.16 -20.99 -6.66
C VAL A 34 -3.41 -20.61 -8.12
N PHE A 35 -3.24 -19.34 -8.49
CA PHE A 35 -3.67 -18.83 -9.80
C PHE A 35 -2.63 -19.00 -10.92
N TYR A 36 -1.34 -18.98 -10.59
CA TYR A 36 -0.25 -18.95 -11.56
C TYR A 36 0.57 -20.26 -11.60
N VAL A 37 0.36 -21.17 -10.64
CA VAL A 37 0.97 -22.53 -10.66
C VAL A 37 -0.10 -23.61 -10.79
N TRP A 38 -1.00 -23.76 -9.80
CA TRP A 38 -1.97 -24.86 -9.77
C TRP A 38 -3.09 -24.71 -10.80
N LYS A 39 -3.87 -23.64 -10.75
CA LYS A 39 -5.02 -23.39 -11.63
C LYS A 39 -4.66 -22.59 -12.88
N ARG A 40 -3.37 -22.52 -13.23
CA ARG A 40 -2.83 -21.71 -14.33
C ARG A 40 -3.55 -21.95 -15.66
N ARG A 41 -3.81 -23.22 -16.02
CA ARG A 41 -4.47 -23.58 -17.28
C ARG A 41 -6.00 -23.57 -17.14
N GLU A 42 -6.52 -24.21 -16.10
CA GLU A 42 -7.96 -24.37 -15.89
C GLU A 42 -8.69 -23.03 -15.77
N TRP A 43 -8.10 -22.03 -15.10
CA TRP A 43 -8.75 -20.74 -14.85
C TRP A 43 -8.24 -19.62 -15.75
N PHE A 44 -7.52 -19.94 -16.83
CA PHE A 44 -7.00 -18.95 -17.77
C PHE A 44 -8.12 -18.06 -18.35
N PHE A 45 -9.27 -18.66 -18.66
CA PHE A 45 -10.44 -17.96 -19.18
C PHE A 45 -10.99 -16.88 -18.23
N LYS A 46 -10.67 -16.94 -16.92
CA LYS A 46 -11.08 -15.94 -15.92
C LYS A 46 -10.20 -14.69 -15.92
N LYS A 47 -9.04 -14.68 -16.62
CA LYS A 47 -8.21 -13.48 -16.71
C LYS A 47 -8.84 -12.44 -17.65
N ILE A 48 -8.78 -11.17 -17.23
CA ILE A 48 -9.20 -10.05 -18.10
C ILE A 48 -8.29 -9.98 -19.34
N GLN A 49 -6.98 -10.11 -19.15
CA GLN A 49 -6.02 -10.26 -20.25
C GLN A 49 -5.66 -11.71 -20.45
N GLN A 50 -5.96 -12.26 -21.62
CA GLN A 50 -5.67 -13.64 -22.03
C GLN A 50 -4.18 -13.83 -22.37
N ARG A 51 -3.31 -13.48 -21.42
CA ARG A 51 -1.85 -13.69 -21.46
C ARG A 51 -1.30 -13.69 -20.05
N PHE A 52 -0.17 -14.36 -19.83
CA PHE A 52 0.57 -14.26 -18.57
C PHE A 52 1.67 -13.19 -18.67
N PRO A 53 2.03 -12.52 -17.55
CA PRO A 53 3.15 -11.58 -17.50
C PRO A 53 4.47 -12.24 -17.90
N MET A 54 5.36 -11.46 -18.52
CA MET A 54 6.71 -11.92 -18.84
C MET A 54 7.59 -11.89 -17.59
N PRO A 55 8.70 -12.64 -17.53
CA PRO A 55 9.65 -12.59 -16.41
C PRO A 55 10.12 -11.17 -16.03
N ALA A 56 10.26 -10.29 -17.02
CA ALA A 56 10.63 -8.90 -16.79
C ALA A 56 9.53 -8.08 -16.09
N ASP A 57 8.25 -8.43 -16.29
CA ASP A 57 7.12 -7.78 -15.63
C ASP A 57 7.09 -8.13 -14.14
N TYR A 58 7.24 -9.40 -13.78
CA TYR A 58 7.31 -9.83 -12.38
C TYR A 58 8.44 -9.12 -11.63
N ARG A 59 9.66 -9.07 -12.20
CA ARG A 59 10.79 -8.37 -11.56
C ARG A 59 10.50 -6.89 -11.35
N ARG A 60 9.88 -6.24 -12.33
CA ARG A 60 9.50 -4.82 -12.25
C ARG A 60 8.45 -4.60 -11.15
N GLU A 61 7.40 -5.41 -11.13
CA GLU A 61 6.28 -5.27 -10.18
C GLU A 61 6.71 -5.60 -8.74
N ILE A 62 7.50 -6.66 -8.54
CA ILE A 62 8.08 -6.99 -7.23
C ILE A 62 9.02 -5.87 -6.76
N GLY A 63 9.88 -5.36 -7.65
CA GLY A 63 10.80 -4.26 -7.33
C GLY A 63 10.07 -3.00 -6.89
N TYR A 64 9.04 -2.57 -7.64
CA TYR A 64 8.24 -1.40 -7.25
C TYR A 64 7.41 -1.63 -6.00
N SER A 65 6.91 -2.85 -5.76
CA SER A 65 6.20 -3.19 -4.52
C SER A 65 7.12 -3.11 -3.29
N ALA A 66 8.36 -3.57 -3.42
CA ALA A 66 9.37 -3.45 -2.36
C ALA A 66 9.73 -1.98 -2.09
N ILE A 67 9.96 -1.19 -3.15
CA ILE A 67 10.24 0.26 -3.02
C ILE A 67 9.06 0.98 -2.34
N ALA A 68 7.83 0.73 -2.79
CA ALA A 68 6.65 1.34 -2.19
C ALA A 68 6.51 0.98 -0.71
N SER A 69 6.74 -0.30 -0.35
CA SER A 69 6.70 -0.75 1.05
C SER A 69 7.75 -0.05 1.92
N ILE A 70 8.97 0.15 1.40
CA ILE A 70 10.03 0.90 2.09
C ILE A 70 9.61 2.36 2.29
N ILE A 71 9.07 3.01 1.26
CA ILE A 71 8.59 4.39 1.35
C ILE A 71 7.49 4.50 2.41
N PHE A 72 6.49 3.60 2.41
CA PHE A 72 5.44 3.60 3.42
C PHE A 72 5.99 3.37 4.84
N ALA A 73 6.96 2.47 5.01
CA ALA A 73 7.61 2.25 6.29
C ALA A 73 8.33 3.52 6.79
N ILE A 74 9.09 4.19 5.91
CA ILE A 74 9.79 5.44 6.23
C ILE A 74 8.80 6.55 6.57
N VAL A 75 7.75 6.75 5.77
CA VAL A 75 6.74 7.79 6.02
C VAL A 75 6.01 7.53 7.33
N THR A 76 5.64 6.27 7.61
CA THR A 76 4.99 5.89 8.88
C THR A 76 5.92 6.17 10.06
N TRP A 77 7.19 5.79 9.96
CA TRP A 77 8.19 6.06 11.00
C TRP A 77 8.41 7.57 11.18
N LEU A 78 8.50 8.35 10.11
CA LEU A 78 8.60 9.81 10.19
C LEU A 78 7.40 10.40 10.92
N CYS A 79 6.18 10.02 10.53
CA CYS A 79 4.95 10.55 11.09
C CYS A 79 4.73 10.15 12.55
N LEU A 80 5.08 8.93 12.96
CA LEU A 80 4.67 8.38 14.27
C LEU A 80 5.85 8.04 15.20
N GLY A 81 7.02 7.76 14.65
CA GLY A 81 8.24 7.40 15.38
C GLY A 81 9.17 8.58 15.69
N THR A 82 8.88 9.78 15.19
CA THR A 82 9.66 11.00 15.44
C THR A 82 8.81 12.07 16.15
N PRO A 83 9.39 13.21 16.60
CA PRO A 83 8.62 14.32 17.16
C PRO A 83 7.53 14.90 16.23
N LEU A 84 7.52 14.55 14.94
CA LEU A 84 6.41 14.91 14.03
C LEU A 84 5.06 14.36 14.49
N LYS A 85 5.04 13.30 15.31
CA LYS A 85 3.82 12.70 15.86
C LYS A 85 2.94 13.69 16.62
N HIS A 86 3.51 14.77 17.15
CA HIS A 86 2.75 15.83 17.82
C HIS A 86 1.87 16.66 16.85
N TYR A 87 2.13 16.59 15.54
CA TYR A 87 1.41 17.33 14.50
C TYR A 87 0.46 16.45 13.66
N THR A 88 0.51 15.12 13.80
CA THR A 88 -0.30 14.21 12.96
C THR A 88 -1.73 14.05 13.43
N LEU A 89 -2.07 14.55 14.63
CA LEU A 89 -3.37 14.35 15.30
C LEU A 89 -3.73 12.86 15.49
N PHE A 90 -2.73 11.97 15.42
CA PHE A 90 -2.94 10.54 15.61
C PHE A 90 -3.31 10.26 17.07
N TYR A 91 -4.39 9.51 17.26
CA TYR A 91 -4.87 9.09 18.57
C TYR A 91 -5.08 7.58 18.60
N THR A 92 -4.80 6.96 19.73
CA THR A 92 -4.99 5.51 19.96
C THR A 92 -6.16 5.20 20.89
N ASP A 93 -6.67 6.21 21.59
CA ASP A 93 -7.78 6.10 22.53
C ASP A 93 -9.05 6.69 21.93
N ILE A 94 -10.08 5.86 21.77
CA ILE A 94 -11.38 6.28 21.22
C ILE A 94 -12.01 7.35 22.11
N ASP A 95 -11.80 7.31 23.43
CA ASP A 95 -12.41 8.24 24.37
C ASP A 95 -11.92 9.68 24.20
N GLN A 96 -10.80 9.89 23.48
CA GLN A 96 -10.30 11.22 23.16
C GLN A 96 -11.27 12.05 22.29
N TYR A 97 -12.02 11.39 21.39
CA TYR A 97 -12.98 12.06 20.48
C TYR A 97 -14.36 11.38 20.42
N GLY A 98 -14.50 10.20 21.01
CA GLY A 98 -15.73 9.42 21.10
C GLY A 98 -16.09 8.62 19.84
N TRP A 99 -17.00 7.67 20.03
CA TRP A 99 -17.50 6.79 18.97
C TRP A 99 -18.19 7.51 17.82
N ALA A 100 -18.88 8.62 18.10
CA ALA A 100 -19.53 9.43 17.07
C ALA A 100 -18.51 10.02 16.09
N TRP A 101 -17.39 10.54 16.60
CA TRP A 101 -16.30 11.02 15.77
C TRP A 101 -15.66 9.90 14.97
N LEU A 102 -15.40 8.74 15.60
CA LEU A 102 -14.83 7.59 14.89
C LEU A 102 -15.70 7.20 13.68
N LEU A 103 -17.01 7.07 13.88
CA LEU A 103 -17.94 6.70 12.82
C LEU A 103 -18.02 7.77 11.71
N PHE A 104 -18.01 9.05 12.07
CA PHE A 104 -18.04 10.16 11.12
C PHE A 104 -16.71 10.34 10.37
N SER A 105 -15.59 10.05 11.04
CA SER A 105 -14.24 10.22 10.47
C SER A 105 -13.98 9.29 9.29
N ILE A 106 -14.65 8.13 9.23
CA ILE A 106 -14.53 7.17 8.13
C ILE A 106 -15.02 7.77 6.79
N PRO A 107 -16.30 8.15 6.62
CA PRO A 107 -16.76 8.75 5.37
C PRO A 107 -16.07 10.08 5.08
N LEU A 108 -15.73 10.87 6.11
CA LEU A 108 -14.95 12.09 5.92
C LEU A 108 -13.57 11.79 5.31
N THR A 109 -12.86 10.78 5.84
CA THR A 109 -11.55 10.37 5.33
C THR A 109 -11.66 9.88 3.88
N LEU A 110 -12.68 9.08 3.56
CA LEU A 110 -12.92 8.63 2.19
C LEU A 110 -13.15 9.82 1.24
N PHE A 111 -14.00 10.77 1.63
CA PHE A 111 -14.28 11.95 0.82
C PHE A 111 -13.02 12.80 0.58
N VAL A 112 -12.25 13.07 1.64
CA VAL A 112 -11.00 13.84 1.55
C VAL A 112 -9.96 13.10 0.71
N HIS A 113 -9.82 11.78 0.92
CA HIS A 113 -8.87 10.96 0.17
C HIS A 113 -9.22 10.90 -1.32
N ASP A 114 -10.50 10.74 -1.67
CA ASP A 114 -10.96 10.74 -3.06
C ASP A 114 -10.69 12.07 -3.75
N ALA A 115 -10.98 13.18 -3.06
CA ALA A 115 -10.67 14.51 -3.59
C ALA A 115 -9.16 14.68 -3.80
N TYR A 116 -8.34 14.36 -2.79
CA TYR A 116 -6.89 14.40 -2.88
C TYR A 116 -6.37 13.55 -4.04
N PHE A 117 -6.81 12.30 -4.12
CA PHE A 117 -6.37 11.35 -5.13
C PHE A 117 -6.74 11.83 -6.53
N TYR A 118 -7.97 12.32 -6.75
CA TYR A 118 -8.40 12.85 -8.04
C TYR A 118 -7.48 13.97 -8.53
N TRP A 119 -7.20 14.96 -7.68
CA TRP A 119 -6.39 16.12 -8.06
C TRP A 119 -4.93 15.73 -8.32
N ILE A 120 -4.35 14.90 -7.46
CA ILE A 120 -2.98 14.41 -7.63
C ILE A 120 -2.86 13.53 -8.88
N HIS A 121 -3.81 12.64 -9.12
CA HIS A 121 -3.84 11.81 -10.33
C HIS A 121 -3.95 12.68 -11.58
N ARG A 122 -4.85 13.67 -11.59
CA ARG A 122 -4.96 14.63 -12.70
C ARG A 122 -3.66 15.42 -12.91
N LEU A 123 -2.98 15.82 -11.85
CA LEU A 123 -1.68 16.49 -11.93
C LEU A 123 -0.60 15.56 -12.52
N MET A 124 -0.55 14.31 -12.07
CA MET A 124 0.37 13.28 -12.55
C MET A 124 0.18 12.98 -14.05
N HIS A 125 -1.04 13.15 -14.58
CA HIS A 125 -1.32 13.03 -16.01
C HIS A 125 -0.87 14.23 -16.85
N ARG A 126 -0.46 15.35 -16.25
CA ARG A 126 0.10 16.47 -17.04
C ARG A 126 1.45 16.07 -17.64
N ARG A 127 1.73 16.58 -18.84
CA ARG A 127 2.89 16.21 -19.68
C ARG A 127 4.24 16.19 -18.93
N ILE A 128 4.44 17.13 -18.01
CA ILE A 128 5.68 17.28 -17.23
C ILE A 128 5.87 16.11 -16.24
N PHE A 129 4.78 15.67 -15.59
CA PHE A 129 4.83 14.63 -14.56
C PHE A 129 4.62 13.22 -15.11
N TYR A 130 3.85 13.08 -16.19
CA TYR A 130 3.40 11.79 -16.71
C TYR A 130 4.55 10.81 -16.93
N ARG A 131 5.59 11.21 -17.68
CA ARG A 131 6.71 10.32 -18.01
C ARG A 131 7.51 9.87 -16.79
N ARG A 132 7.58 10.70 -15.75
CA ARG A 132 8.43 10.46 -14.56
C ARG A 132 7.70 9.70 -13.47
N VAL A 133 6.42 10.02 -13.24
CA VAL A 133 5.68 9.54 -12.07
C VAL A 133 4.62 8.52 -12.45
N HIS A 134 3.91 8.74 -13.56
CA HIS A 134 2.67 8.01 -13.82
C HIS A 134 2.79 6.94 -14.92
N LEU A 135 3.74 7.09 -15.84
CA LEU A 135 3.93 6.17 -16.96
C LEU A 135 4.18 4.72 -16.49
N ILE A 136 4.91 4.54 -15.39
CA ILE A 136 5.22 3.21 -14.85
C ILE A 136 3.93 2.50 -14.42
N HIS A 137 3.02 3.21 -13.76
CA HIS A 137 1.71 2.68 -13.39
C HIS A 137 0.92 2.22 -14.63
N HIS A 138 0.92 3.02 -15.71
CA HIS A 138 0.28 2.65 -16.98
C HIS A 138 0.94 1.50 -17.74
N LYS A 139 2.21 1.17 -17.43
CA LYS A 139 2.88 -0.01 -18.01
C LYS A 139 2.44 -1.31 -17.35
N THR A 140 1.87 -1.26 -16.15
CA THR A 140 1.35 -2.43 -15.44
C THR A 140 -0.07 -2.73 -15.93
N VAL A 141 -0.15 -3.46 -17.03
CA VAL A 141 -1.43 -3.81 -17.66
C VAL A 141 -1.92 -5.21 -17.30
N ASN A 142 -1.04 -6.10 -16.82
CA ASN A 142 -1.37 -7.48 -16.47
C ASN A 142 -0.79 -7.82 -15.09
N PRO A 143 -1.36 -7.28 -14.00
CA PRO A 143 -0.80 -7.51 -12.67
C PRO A 143 -0.87 -8.99 -12.28
N SER A 144 0.13 -9.45 -11.53
CA SER A 144 0.04 -10.67 -10.74
C SER A 144 -0.26 -10.37 -9.27
N PRO A 145 -0.75 -11.37 -8.51
CA PRO A 145 -0.79 -11.28 -7.05
C PRO A 145 0.57 -10.95 -6.44
#